data_AF-A0AAP9ER14-F1
#
_entry.id   AF-A0AAP9ER14-F1
#
_cell.length_a   1.000
_cell.length_b   1.000
_cell.length_c   1.000
_cell.angle_alpha   90.00
_cell.angle_beta   90.00
_cell.angle_gamma   90.00
#
_symmetry.space_group_name_H-M   'P 1'
#
loop_
_entity.id
_entity.type
_entity.pdbx_description
1 polymer ?
#
loop_
_entity_poly.entity_id
_entity_poly.type
_entity_poly.pdbx_seq_one_letter_code
_entity_poly.pdbx_strand_id
1 'polypeptide(L)'
;MARHRSLRNLGQGCAAFVLSAVFTTSALAQTPPLPPEPPAPPSPPASIDVNTPPGRFLDLAPSCLTDLHIRAGVTPSVLSGNAVLTIDGHDKLELSLKDHSCDTDGSAEIEVPMGTNIGFRGNETHVIATGILGRMSGFTANGDVEIEQASDISLRMTGNGNVSIDRVFGNVKVQNFSNGDLSIGTAQSPDVELVATSSGDLTIKGGWIDTLSIRDMGSSDITAHVWAKAAHLAVYGSGNVTVDRVTKTLSQTHFGSGALNVEATGGAHVETTNKVDGDAIARDVLASLGSHLSATEANHLGNVPILLNTHSSHHHSLMRLIITLVIIGLILRRARRYRERTGQSFFANLWTDASEGYASFVRNWEARMRERRGEGAHTTVEPPHIHYTRRAVDLYEEVVHTAREQKQRHASRVHPSAPDAVSLSPALIRLNERLARLEPRLARMEQFVTSPDFALERQFRDLERSA
;
A
#
# COMPACT_ATOMS: atom_id res chain seq x y z
N MET A 1 -63.50 23.35 49.94
CA MET A 1 -63.82 22.51 51.12
C MET A 1 -62.59 21.68 51.44
N ALA A 2 -61.81 22.11 52.44
CA ALA A 2 -61.68 21.50 53.78
C ALA A 2 -60.56 20.42 53.79
N ARG A 3 -59.32 20.75 54.19
CA ARG A 3 -58.74 20.84 55.56
C ARG A 3 -58.82 19.54 56.38
N HIS A 4 -57.65 18.98 56.74
CA HIS A 4 -57.24 18.54 58.09
C HIS A 4 -55.72 18.23 58.06
N ARG A 5 -54.83 18.96 58.79
CA ARG A 5 -54.40 18.82 60.22
C ARG A 5 -53.72 17.46 60.49
N SER A 6 -52.60 17.32 61.22
CA SER A 6 -51.95 18.19 62.21
C SER A 6 -50.67 17.53 62.78
N LEU A 7 -49.67 18.37 63.14
CA LEU A 7 -48.86 18.39 64.39
C LEU A 7 -47.91 17.19 64.70
N ARG A 8 -46.61 17.41 65.00
CA ARG A 8 -45.98 17.88 66.26
C ARG A 8 -44.44 17.75 66.06
N ASN A 9 -43.49 18.39 66.74
CA ASN A 9 -43.36 19.56 67.63
C ASN A 9 -41.85 19.72 67.97
N LEU A 10 -41.39 20.97 68.22
CA LEU A 10 -40.39 21.46 69.22
C LEU A 10 -38.99 20.79 69.32
N GLY A 11 -37.86 21.48 69.54
CA GLY A 11 -37.55 22.86 69.95
C GLY A 11 -36.03 23.08 69.77
N GLN A 12 -35.56 24.30 69.47
CA GLN A 12 -35.21 25.38 70.41
C GLN A 12 -33.91 25.10 71.20
N GLY A 13 -32.88 25.94 71.00
CA GLY A 13 -31.70 25.95 71.88
C GLY A 13 -30.44 26.60 71.31
N CYS A 14 -30.36 27.93 71.40
CA CYS A 14 -29.12 28.70 71.27
C CYS A 14 -28.08 28.29 72.32
N ALA A 15 -26.80 28.24 71.96
CA ALA A 15 -25.71 28.72 72.80
C ALA A 15 -24.43 28.88 71.96
N ALA A 16 -24.08 30.13 71.69
CA ALA A 16 -22.74 30.51 71.28
C ALA A 16 -21.79 30.33 72.47
N PHE A 17 -20.72 29.57 72.28
CA PHE A 17 -19.51 29.70 73.09
C PHE A 17 -18.33 29.85 72.14
N VAL A 18 -17.84 31.08 72.07
CA VAL A 18 -16.57 31.47 71.47
C VAL A 18 -15.48 30.93 72.40
N LEU A 19 -14.73 29.92 71.94
CA LEU A 19 -13.46 29.54 72.54
C LEU A 19 -12.36 29.86 71.52
N SER A 20 -11.79 31.06 71.64
CA SER A 20 -10.59 31.45 70.92
C SER A 20 -9.38 30.77 71.56
N ALA A 21 -9.02 29.59 71.05
CA ALA A 21 -7.71 28.99 71.31
C ALA A 21 -6.73 29.48 70.25
N VAL A 22 -5.83 30.38 70.64
CA VAL A 22 -4.68 30.79 69.84
C VAL A 22 -3.67 29.65 69.87
N PHE A 23 -3.69 28.79 68.85
CA PHE A 23 -2.58 27.88 68.55
C PHE A 23 -1.68 28.55 67.50
N THR A 24 -0.60 29.17 67.96
CA THR A 24 0.54 29.53 67.11
C THR A 24 1.35 28.27 66.83
N THR A 25 0.89 27.44 65.89
CA THR A 25 1.73 26.40 65.29
C THR A 25 2.33 26.96 64.01
N SER A 26 3.63 27.28 64.07
CA SER A 26 4.46 27.54 62.90
C SER A 26 4.58 26.26 62.07
N ALA A 27 3.58 26.00 61.23
CA ALA A 27 3.66 25.00 60.18
C ALA A 27 4.53 25.57 59.06
N LEU A 28 5.80 25.17 59.04
CA LEU A 28 6.66 25.29 57.87
C LEU A 28 5.93 24.60 56.71
N ALA A 29 5.49 25.39 55.73
CA ALA A 29 4.93 24.89 54.49
C ALA A 29 6.01 24.06 53.78
N GLN A 30 5.96 22.75 53.98
CA GLN A 30 6.75 21.81 53.18
C GLN A 30 6.14 21.83 51.78
N THR A 31 6.88 22.42 50.83
CA THR A 31 6.60 22.26 49.41
C THR A 31 6.48 20.77 49.10
N PRO A 32 5.39 20.32 48.46
CA PRO A 32 5.25 18.93 48.08
C PRO A 32 6.48 18.52 47.25
N PRO A 33 7.03 17.30 47.47
CA PRO A 33 8.18 16.84 46.73
C PRO A 33 7.88 16.91 45.23
N LEU A 34 8.81 17.47 44.46
CA LEU A 34 8.69 17.49 43.01
C LEU A 34 8.44 16.06 42.51
N PRO A 35 7.51 15.86 41.54
CA PRO A 35 7.36 14.58 40.88
C PRO A 35 8.72 14.10 40.38
N PRO A 36 9.04 12.80 40.49
CA PRO A 36 10.29 12.26 39.98
C PRO A 36 10.41 12.64 38.50
N GLU A 37 11.57 13.18 38.14
CA GLU A 37 11.89 13.54 36.76
C GLU A 37 11.67 12.29 35.87
N PRO A 38 10.98 12.42 34.72
CA PRO A 38 10.81 11.31 33.79
C PRO A 38 12.17 10.68 33.49
N PRO A 39 12.27 9.33 33.41
CA PRO A 39 13.52 8.69 33.08
C PRO A 39 14.04 9.27 31.76
N ALA A 40 15.31 9.67 31.75
CA ALA A 40 15.95 10.17 30.55
C ALA A 40 15.75 9.15 29.42
N PRO A 41 15.40 9.60 28.20
CA PRO A 41 15.25 8.68 27.07
C PRO A 41 16.54 7.86 26.92
N PRO A 42 16.43 6.56 26.57
CA PRO A 42 17.59 5.71 26.39
C PRO A 42 18.55 6.40 25.42
N SER A 43 19.83 6.48 25.83
CA SER A 43 20.86 7.05 24.97
C SER A 43 20.82 6.31 23.62
N PRO A 44 20.83 7.02 22.48
CA PRO A 44 20.90 6.36 21.18
C PRO A 44 22.12 5.43 21.18
N PRO A 45 22.02 4.22 20.61
CA PRO A 45 23.15 3.31 20.57
C PRO A 45 24.35 4.02 19.92
N ALA A 46 25.54 3.69 20.42
CA ALA A 46 26.78 4.25 19.92
C ALA A 46 26.77 4.18 18.39
N SER A 47 26.92 5.34 17.76
CA SER A 47 27.00 5.47 16.31
C SER A 47 28.05 4.50 15.78
N ILE A 48 27.62 3.55 14.95
CA ILE A 48 28.50 2.65 14.23
C ILE A 48 29.50 3.52 13.47
N ASP A 49 30.79 3.23 13.64
CA ASP A 49 31.88 4.02 13.10
C ASP A 49 31.78 4.06 11.55
N VAL A 50 31.37 5.21 11.02
CA VAL A 50 31.08 5.45 9.59
C VAL A 50 32.35 5.38 8.73
N ASN A 51 33.52 5.20 9.35
CA ASN A 51 34.82 5.05 8.67
C ASN A 51 35.13 3.61 8.25
N THR A 52 34.14 2.72 8.22
CA THR A 52 34.33 1.38 7.65
C THR A 52 34.62 1.53 6.15
N PRO A 53 35.73 0.96 5.61
CA PRO A 53 36.00 0.98 4.18
C PRO A 53 34.77 0.47 3.41
N PRO A 54 34.52 0.95 2.18
CA PRO A 54 33.34 0.56 1.41
C PRO A 54 33.23 -0.97 1.42
N GLY A 55 32.17 -1.46 2.06
CA GLY A 55 31.97 -2.89 2.25
C GLY A 55 31.96 -3.59 0.91
N ARG A 56 32.55 -4.79 0.85
CA ARG A 56 32.50 -5.63 -0.36
C ARG A 56 31.05 -5.82 -0.80
N PHE A 57 30.82 -6.04 -2.07
CA PHE A 57 29.49 -6.27 -2.65
C PHE A 57 29.36 -7.73 -3.09
N LEU A 58 28.41 -8.45 -2.52
CA LEU A 58 28.00 -9.78 -2.96
C LEU A 58 26.76 -9.66 -3.85
N ASP A 59 26.89 -10.01 -5.12
CA ASP A 59 25.75 -10.08 -6.05
C ASP A 59 25.17 -11.50 -6.05
N LEU A 60 23.94 -11.64 -5.55
CA LEU A 60 23.19 -12.89 -5.59
C LEU A 60 22.42 -12.98 -6.90
N ALA A 61 23.06 -13.62 -7.88
CA ALA A 61 22.41 -13.99 -9.12
C ALA A 61 21.24 -14.98 -8.87
N PRO A 62 20.24 -15.04 -9.76
CA PRO A 62 19.28 -16.12 -9.75
C PRO A 62 20.02 -17.47 -9.76
N SER A 63 19.73 -18.29 -8.77
CA SER A 63 20.26 -19.64 -8.65
C SER A 63 19.11 -20.64 -8.46
N CYS A 64 19.42 -21.92 -8.60
CA CYS A 64 18.50 -23.01 -8.26
C CYS A 64 18.76 -23.56 -6.85
N LEU A 65 19.39 -22.76 -5.98
CA LEU A 65 19.48 -23.13 -4.57
C LEU A 65 18.08 -23.08 -3.94
N THR A 66 17.75 -24.06 -3.12
CA THR A 66 16.58 -23.97 -2.24
C THR A 66 16.88 -23.03 -1.08
N ASP A 67 18.07 -23.16 -0.50
CA ASP A 67 18.49 -22.44 0.71
C ASP A 67 19.89 -21.86 0.55
N LEU A 68 20.04 -20.59 0.90
CA LEU A 68 21.33 -19.92 0.98
C LEU A 68 21.49 -19.26 2.35
N HIS A 69 22.43 -19.76 3.15
CA HIS A 69 22.79 -19.15 4.42
C HIS A 69 24.08 -18.34 4.27
N ILE A 70 23.97 -17.03 4.49
CA ILE A 70 25.06 -16.07 4.47
C ILE A 70 25.40 -15.70 5.91
N ARG A 71 26.67 -15.85 6.29
CA ARG A 71 27.17 -15.53 7.62
C ARG A 71 28.21 -14.44 7.55
N ALA A 72 28.06 -13.40 8.36
CA ALA A 72 29.10 -12.41 8.52
C ALA A 72 30.28 -13.01 9.29
N GLY A 73 31.49 -12.82 8.77
CA GLY A 73 32.74 -13.29 9.35
C GLY A 73 33.92 -12.43 8.90
N VAL A 74 35.12 -13.00 8.90
CA VAL A 74 36.35 -12.23 8.61
C VAL A 74 36.81 -12.48 7.18
N THR A 75 36.77 -13.72 6.73
CA THR A 75 37.30 -14.14 5.43
C THR A 75 36.20 -14.74 4.58
N PRO A 76 36.02 -14.28 3.32
CA PRO A 76 35.04 -14.86 2.44
C PRO A 76 35.38 -16.32 2.16
N SER A 77 34.46 -17.23 2.44
CA SER A 77 34.66 -18.66 2.17
C SER A 77 33.32 -19.38 2.01
N VAL A 78 33.34 -20.53 1.34
CA VAL A 78 32.20 -21.44 1.31
C VAL A 78 32.38 -22.41 2.48
N LEU A 79 31.42 -22.42 3.40
CA LEU A 79 31.43 -23.31 4.56
C LEU A 79 30.88 -24.69 4.19
N SER A 80 29.81 -24.73 3.41
CA SER A 80 29.20 -25.99 2.95
C SER A 80 28.35 -25.80 1.68
N GLY A 81 28.00 -26.92 1.02
CA GLY A 81 27.00 -26.95 -0.03
C GLY A 81 27.46 -26.67 -1.48
N ASN A 82 26.48 -26.45 -2.36
CA ASN A 82 26.66 -26.29 -3.81
C ASN A 82 27.00 -24.84 -4.19
N ALA A 83 28.08 -24.29 -3.63
CA ALA A 83 28.55 -22.95 -3.93
C ALA A 83 30.05 -22.88 -4.15
N VAL A 84 30.46 -21.93 -4.98
CA VAL A 84 31.81 -21.44 -5.18
C VAL A 84 31.74 -19.93 -5.01
N LEU A 85 32.55 -19.40 -4.10
CA LEU A 85 32.65 -17.96 -3.87
C LEU A 85 33.96 -17.47 -4.48
N THR A 86 33.86 -16.64 -5.51
CA THR A 86 35.02 -16.00 -6.14
C THR A 86 35.11 -14.54 -5.72
N ILE A 87 36.34 -14.06 -5.56
CA ILE A 87 36.62 -12.64 -5.29
C ILE A 87 36.99 -12.01 -6.63
N ASP A 88 36.15 -11.12 -7.11
CA ASP A 88 36.36 -10.36 -8.36
C ASP A 88 36.90 -8.97 -8.01
N GLY A 89 38.21 -8.79 -8.15
CA GLY A 89 38.89 -7.56 -7.75
C GLY A 89 38.99 -7.37 -6.23
N HIS A 90 38.93 -6.12 -5.77
CA HIS A 90 39.09 -5.80 -4.34
C HIS A 90 37.76 -5.84 -3.56
N ASP A 91 36.65 -5.55 -4.25
CA ASP A 91 35.41 -5.15 -3.60
C ASP A 91 34.20 -5.98 -4.02
N LYS A 92 34.32 -6.95 -4.93
CA LYS A 92 33.18 -7.76 -5.40
C LYS A 92 33.37 -9.23 -5.04
N LEU A 93 32.31 -9.83 -4.50
CA LEU A 93 32.17 -11.24 -4.27
C LEU A 93 31.11 -11.78 -5.24
N GLU A 94 31.43 -12.88 -5.90
CA GLU A 94 30.53 -13.53 -6.85
C GLU A 94 30.28 -14.96 -6.41
N LEU A 95 29.00 -15.30 -6.26
CA LEU A 95 28.54 -16.63 -5.90
C LEU A 95 28.17 -17.38 -7.18
N SER A 96 28.83 -18.51 -7.42
CA SER A 96 28.52 -19.45 -8.49
C SER A 96 28.18 -20.82 -7.90
N LEU A 97 27.46 -21.66 -8.63
CA LEU A 97 27.18 -23.04 -8.20
C LEU A 97 28.31 -23.97 -8.66
N LYS A 98 28.60 -25.02 -7.89
CA LYS A 98 29.53 -26.08 -8.35
C LYS A 98 28.90 -26.90 -9.47
N ASP A 99 27.62 -27.22 -9.31
CA ASP A 99 26.79 -27.86 -10.32
C ASP A 99 25.64 -26.93 -10.75
N HIS A 100 25.54 -26.75 -12.07
CA HIS A 100 24.53 -25.91 -12.74
C HIS A 100 23.33 -26.71 -13.24
N SER A 101 23.32 -28.04 -13.04
CA SER A 101 22.27 -28.94 -13.52
C SER A 101 20.90 -28.60 -12.95
N CYS A 102 20.84 -28.04 -11.73
CA CYS A 102 19.60 -27.74 -11.02
C CYS A 102 18.68 -28.96 -10.84
N ASP A 103 19.23 -30.18 -11.00
CA ASP A 103 18.50 -31.44 -10.92
C ASP A 103 18.33 -31.92 -9.46
N THR A 104 19.03 -31.28 -8.52
CA THR A 104 18.97 -31.58 -7.09
C THR A 104 18.75 -30.29 -6.31
N ASP A 105 17.86 -30.34 -5.32
CA ASP A 105 17.71 -29.29 -4.31
C ASP A 105 19.09 -28.98 -3.68
N GLY A 106 19.60 -27.79 -3.97
CA GLY A 106 20.92 -27.37 -3.52
C GLY A 106 20.80 -26.39 -2.36
N SER A 107 21.49 -26.65 -1.27
CA SER A 107 21.74 -25.63 -0.24
C SER A 107 23.20 -25.19 -0.27
N ALA A 108 23.46 -23.98 0.22
CA ALA A 108 24.80 -23.47 0.42
C ALA A 108 24.90 -22.63 1.69
N GLU A 109 26.03 -22.75 2.39
CA GLU A 109 26.40 -21.88 3.49
C GLU A 109 27.71 -21.18 3.14
N ILE A 110 27.70 -19.85 3.18
CA ILE A 110 28.86 -19.01 2.87
C ILE A 110 29.15 -18.05 4.02
N GLU A 111 30.42 -17.77 4.21
CA GLU A 111 30.91 -16.70 5.07
C GLU A 111 31.33 -15.52 4.20
N VAL A 112 30.95 -14.30 4.59
CA VAL A 112 31.37 -13.04 3.94
C VAL A 112 31.87 -12.05 4.98
N PRO A 113 32.78 -11.13 4.64
CA PRO A 113 33.22 -10.09 5.57
C PRO A 113 32.07 -9.30 6.19
N MET A 114 32.18 -8.93 7.46
CA MET A 114 31.22 -8.01 8.09
C MET A 114 31.09 -6.70 7.28
N GLY A 115 29.87 -6.15 7.22
CA GLY A 115 29.57 -4.96 6.42
C GLY A 115 29.52 -5.20 4.91
N THR A 116 29.60 -6.45 4.44
CA THR A 116 29.37 -6.78 3.02
C THR A 116 27.97 -6.34 2.60
N ASN A 117 27.90 -5.54 1.54
CA ASN A 117 26.67 -5.17 0.86
C ASN A 117 26.15 -6.35 0.04
N ILE A 118 24.85 -6.58 0.01
CA ILE A 118 24.24 -7.71 -0.70
C ILE A 118 23.24 -7.19 -1.72
N GLY A 119 23.40 -7.65 -2.97
CA GLY A 119 22.48 -7.44 -4.08
C GLY A 119 21.60 -8.67 -4.28
N PHE A 120 20.28 -8.50 -4.26
CA PHE A 120 19.31 -9.54 -4.59
C PHE A 120 18.81 -9.40 -6.02
N ARG A 121 18.85 -10.49 -6.78
CA ARG A 121 18.22 -10.57 -8.11
C ARG A 121 17.12 -11.62 -8.18
N GLY A 122 16.27 -11.68 -7.14
CA GLY A 122 15.01 -12.41 -7.03
C GLY A 122 14.90 -13.78 -7.72
N ASN A 123 14.83 -14.84 -6.91
CA ASN A 123 14.50 -16.20 -7.35
C ASN A 123 13.64 -16.93 -6.29
N GLU A 124 13.61 -18.26 -6.34
CA GLU A 124 12.90 -19.12 -5.41
C GLU A 124 13.74 -19.51 -4.18
N THR A 125 14.99 -19.01 -4.06
CA THR A 125 15.88 -19.36 -2.94
C THR A 125 15.44 -18.67 -1.65
N HIS A 126 15.29 -19.45 -0.60
CA HIS A 126 15.19 -18.95 0.76
C HIS A 126 16.58 -18.48 1.22
N VAL A 127 16.72 -17.19 1.53
CA VAL A 127 18.00 -16.58 1.93
C VAL A 127 17.97 -16.22 3.40
N ILE A 128 18.89 -16.79 4.17
CA ILE A 128 19.11 -16.43 5.57
C ILE A 128 20.44 -15.69 5.66
N ALA A 129 20.46 -14.49 6.22
CA ALA A 129 21.65 -13.66 6.33
C ALA A 129 21.85 -13.24 7.81
N THR A 130 22.91 -13.75 8.42
CA THR A 130 23.21 -13.59 9.86
C THR A 130 24.46 -12.75 10.10
N GLY A 131 24.48 -12.03 11.22
CA GLY A 131 25.51 -11.06 11.57
C GLY A 131 25.27 -9.65 11.01
N ILE A 132 26.31 -8.81 11.09
CA ILE A 132 26.24 -7.39 10.69
C ILE A 132 26.59 -7.25 9.21
N LEU A 133 25.57 -7.01 8.39
CA LEU A 133 25.71 -6.80 6.95
C LEU A 133 25.66 -5.32 6.61
N GLY A 134 26.14 -4.98 5.42
CA GLY A 134 26.08 -3.63 4.89
C GLY A 134 24.70 -3.29 4.35
N ARG A 135 24.67 -2.61 3.20
CA ARG A 135 23.46 -2.29 2.46
C ARG A 135 22.92 -3.55 1.78
N MET A 136 21.62 -3.76 1.93
CA MET A 136 20.86 -4.76 1.18
C MET A 136 20.08 -4.05 0.09
N SER A 137 20.18 -4.52 -1.15
CA SER A 137 19.47 -3.89 -2.28
C SER A 137 19.04 -4.88 -3.33
N GLY A 138 18.00 -4.57 -4.10
CA GLY A 138 17.59 -5.38 -5.25
C GLY A 138 16.11 -5.74 -5.20
N PHE A 139 15.75 -6.90 -5.76
CA PHE A 139 14.38 -7.38 -5.75
C PHE A 139 14.25 -8.81 -5.23
N THR A 140 13.14 -9.10 -4.56
CA THR A 140 12.77 -10.44 -4.09
C THR A 140 11.66 -11.02 -4.96
N ALA A 141 11.62 -12.35 -5.06
CA ALA A 141 10.62 -13.10 -5.82
C ALA A 141 9.85 -14.05 -4.90
N ASN A 142 9.98 -15.37 -5.09
CA ASN A 142 9.16 -16.36 -4.39
C ASN A 142 9.82 -16.95 -3.14
N GLY A 143 11.15 -16.87 -3.03
CA GLY A 143 11.87 -17.29 -1.84
C GLY A 143 11.76 -16.27 -0.72
N ASP A 144 11.76 -16.74 0.53
CA ASP A 144 11.78 -15.86 1.69
C ASP A 144 13.19 -15.30 1.94
N VAL A 145 13.26 -14.16 2.61
CA VAL A 145 14.52 -13.51 2.98
C VAL A 145 14.50 -13.18 4.46
N GLU A 146 15.41 -13.76 5.23
CA GLU A 146 15.59 -13.50 6.65
C GLU A 146 16.95 -12.81 6.87
N ILE A 147 16.94 -11.63 7.48
CA ILE A 147 18.13 -10.81 7.70
C ILE A 147 18.21 -10.43 9.17
N GLU A 148 19.30 -10.77 9.84
CA GLU A 148 19.48 -10.40 11.24
C GLU A 148 19.75 -8.89 11.40
N GLN A 149 20.68 -8.34 10.63
CA GLN A 149 21.05 -6.92 10.74
C GLN A 149 21.50 -6.36 9.40
N ALA A 150 21.01 -5.15 9.07
CA ALA A 150 21.41 -4.42 7.87
C ALA A 150 21.69 -2.94 8.16
N SER A 151 22.65 -2.36 7.43
CA SER A 151 22.92 -0.91 7.53
C SER A 151 21.89 -0.10 6.76
N ASP A 152 21.56 -0.46 5.53
CA ASP A 152 20.53 0.18 4.71
C ASP A 152 19.74 -0.89 3.96
N ILE A 153 18.48 -0.60 3.66
CA ILE A 153 17.57 -1.48 2.91
C ILE A 153 17.02 -0.72 1.71
N SER A 154 17.16 -1.28 0.52
CA SER A 154 16.54 -0.79 -0.72
C SER A 154 15.96 -1.96 -1.51
N LEU A 155 14.79 -2.43 -1.11
CA LEU A 155 14.19 -3.66 -1.65
C LEU A 155 12.96 -3.39 -2.49
N ARG A 156 12.79 -4.24 -3.49
CA ARG A 156 11.60 -4.30 -4.32
C ARG A 156 11.02 -5.72 -4.26
N MET A 157 9.88 -5.89 -3.62
CA MET A 157 9.26 -7.20 -3.48
C MET A 157 8.30 -7.43 -4.65
N THR A 158 8.46 -8.55 -5.38
CA THR A 158 7.68 -8.80 -6.61
C THR A 158 7.02 -10.18 -6.70
N GLY A 159 7.31 -11.11 -5.79
CA GLY A 159 6.70 -12.44 -5.76
C GLY A 159 5.81 -12.70 -4.54
N ASN A 160 5.84 -13.91 -4.00
CA ASN A 160 5.06 -14.29 -2.83
C ASN A 160 5.93 -14.60 -1.60
N GLY A 161 7.25 -14.44 -1.71
CA GLY A 161 8.17 -14.66 -0.59
C GLY A 161 8.07 -13.55 0.45
N ASN A 162 8.22 -13.93 1.71
CA ASN A 162 8.22 -13.01 2.84
C ASN A 162 9.62 -12.45 3.10
N VAL A 163 9.69 -11.25 3.66
CA VAL A 163 10.95 -10.62 4.06
C VAL A 163 10.90 -10.31 5.55
N SER A 164 11.81 -10.89 6.31
CA SER A 164 12.00 -10.61 7.73
C SER A 164 13.37 -9.97 7.96
N ILE A 165 13.39 -8.84 8.66
CA ILE A 165 14.61 -8.11 9.00
C ILE A 165 14.56 -7.81 10.49
N ASP A 166 15.44 -8.40 11.29
CA ASP A 166 15.39 -8.19 12.74
C ASP A 166 15.75 -6.74 13.11
N ARG A 167 16.83 -6.18 12.55
CA ARG A 167 17.30 -4.82 12.84
C ARG A 167 17.82 -4.06 11.63
N VAL A 168 17.46 -2.78 11.55
CA VAL A 168 17.99 -1.84 10.56
C VAL A 168 18.38 -0.51 11.21
N PHE A 169 19.53 0.04 10.80
CA PHE A 169 20.15 1.24 11.41
C PHE A 169 20.26 2.46 10.48
N GLY A 170 19.96 2.30 9.20
CA GLY A 170 20.07 3.34 8.18
C GLY A 170 18.77 3.48 7.41
N ASN A 171 18.87 3.86 6.13
CA ASN A 171 17.68 4.18 5.36
C ASN A 171 16.94 2.91 4.94
N VAL A 172 15.62 2.95 4.97
CA VAL A 172 14.76 1.86 4.50
C VAL A 172 13.94 2.39 3.33
N LYS A 173 14.06 1.74 2.18
CA LYS A 173 13.19 1.95 1.03
C LYS A 173 12.65 0.60 0.59
N VAL A 174 11.34 0.39 0.73
CA VAL A 174 10.68 -0.83 0.28
C VAL A 174 9.53 -0.50 -0.65
N GLN A 175 9.53 -1.16 -1.81
CA GLN A 175 8.41 -1.16 -2.73
C GLN A 175 7.82 -2.57 -2.79
N ASN A 176 6.64 -2.77 -2.19
CA ASN A 176 5.92 -4.03 -2.20
C ASN A 176 4.90 -4.08 -3.35
N PHE A 177 5.24 -4.89 -4.36
CA PHE A 177 4.37 -5.28 -5.48
C PHE A 177 3.89 -6.74 -5.34
N SER A 178 4.10 -7.32 -4.15
CA SER A 178 4.11 -8.74 -3.86
C SER A 178 2.98 -9.10 -2.89
N ASN A 179 2.56 -10.36 -2.86
CA ASN A 179 1.60 -10.80 -1.82
C ASN A 179 2.31 -11.32 -0.56
N GLY A 180 3.64 -11.30 -0.55
CA GLY A 180 4.42 -11.61 0.64
C GLY A 180 4.49 -10.43 1.61
N ASP A 181 4.70 -10.78 2.86
CA ASP A 181 4.73 -9.85 3.98
C ASP A 181 6.15 -9.33 4.23
N LEU A 182 6.25 -8.10 4.71
CA LEU A 182 7.47 -7.50 5.25
C LEU A 182 7.35 -7.36 6.76
N SER A 183 8.32 -7.88 7.50
CA SER A 183 8.45 -7.65 8.94
C SER A 183 9.81 -7.08 9.28
N ILE A 184 9.84 -5.91 9.92
CA ILE A 184 11.04 -5.31 10.49
C ILE A 184 10.92 -5.34 12.02
N GLY A 185 11.84 -5.99 12.71
CA GLY A 185 11.84 -6.11 14.17
C GLY A 185 12.10 -4.77 14.86
N THR A 186 13.17 -4.07 14.51
CA THR A 186 13.48 -2.74 15.04
C THR A 186 14.12 -1.86 13.96
N ALA A 187 13.58 -0.66 13.76
CA ALA A 187 14.11 0.34 12.84
C ALA A 187 14.65 1.55 13.61
N GLN A 188 15.94 1.83 13.49
CA GLN A 188 16.57 3.06 13.96
C GLN A 188 17.07 3.81 12.74
N SER A 189 16.18 4.55 12.09
CA SER A 189 16.39 4.97 10.70
C SER A 189 16.19 6.47 10.53
N PRO A 190 17.09 7.17 9.82
CA PRO A 190 16.88 8.57 9.45
C PRO A 190 15.64 8.73 8.54
N ASP A 191 15.47 7.80 7.61
CA ASP A 191 14.41 7.82 6.62
C ASP A 191 13.88 6.41 6.37
N VAL A 192 12.55 6.27 6.36
CA VAL A 192 11.84 5.03 6.04
C VAL A 192 10.75 5.35 5.03
N GLU A 193 10.86 4.79 3.83
CA GLU A 193 9.89 4.87 2.75
C GLU A 193 9.32 3.47 2.47
N LEU A 194 8.02 3.31 2.72
CA LEU A 194 7.26 2.11 2.41
C LEU A 194 6.20 2.44 1.36
N VAL A 195 6.26 1.76 0.23
CA VAL A 195 5.25 1.85 -0.83
C VAL A 195 4.66 0.47 -1.07
N ALA A 196 3.36 0.31 -0.87
CA ALA A 196 2.63 -0.92 -1.14
C ALA A 196 1.59 -0.69 -2.24
N THR A 197 1.53 -1.61 -3.19
CA THR A 197 0.48 -1.61 -4.25
C THR A 197 -0.31 -2.91 -4.29
N SER A 198 0.04 -3.86 -3.43
CA SER A 198 -0.46 -5.24 -3.40
C SER A 198 -1.23 -5.50 -2.10
N SER A 199 -1.32 -6.75 -1.66
CA SER A 199 -2.08 -7.17 -0.47
C SER A 199 -1.22 -7.83 0.62
N GLY A 200 0.11 -7.79 0.51
CA GLY A 200 1.00 -8.31 1.56
C GLY A 200 1.22 -7.26 2.65
N ASP A 201 1.22 -7.68 3.91
CA ASP A 201 1.26 -6.77 5.05
C ASP A 201 2.67 -6.25 5.32
N LEU A 202 2.77 -5.02 5.85
CA LEU A 202 4.05 -4.39 6.16
C LEU A 202 4.08 -3.99 7.62
N THR A 203 4.92 -4.64 8.42
CA THR A 203 5.00 -4.41 9.86
C THR A 203 6.39 -3.93 10.28
N ILE A 204 6.47 -2.82 11.01
CA ILE A 204 7.65 -2.43 11.80
C ILE A 204 7.29 -2.55 13.28
N LYS A 205 7.91 -3.48 14.00
CA LYS A 205 7.52 -3.83 15.39
C LYS A 205 8.04 -2.86 16.45
N GLY A 206 8.99 -2.01 16.11
CA GLY A 206 9.65 -1.12 17.08
C GLY A 206 10.60 -0.13 16.44
N GLY A 207 10.89 0.96 17.15
CA GLY A 207 12.06 1.80 16.90
C GLY A 207 11.81 3.30 16.80
N TRP A 208 12.84 4.01 16.36
CA TRP A 208 12.86 5.47 16.23
C TRP A 208 13.15 5.84 14.78
N ILE A 209 12.28 6.64 14.19
CA ILE A 209 12.39 7.07 12.80
C ILE A 209 12.38 8.58 12.74
N ASP A 210 13.31 9.19 12.01
CA ASP A 210 13.28 10.64 11.84
C ASP A 210 12.19 11.04 10.83
N THR A 211 12.20 10.45 9.64
CA THR A 211 11.16 10.67 8.63
C THR A 211 10.54 9.35 8.19
N LEU A 212 9.22 9.21 8.38
CA LEU A 212 8.44 8.07 7.95
C LEU A 212 7.55 8.47 6.76
N SER A 213 7.67 7.77 5.64
CA SER A 213 6.81 7.92 4.48
C SER A 213 6.14 6.59 4.17
N ILE A 214 4.82 6.52 4.33
CA ILE A 214 4.02 5.34 4.01
C ILE A 214 3.04 5.69 2.91
N ARG A 215 2.99 4.84 1.90
CA ARG A 215 2.01 4.92 0.83
C ARG A 215 1.42 3.56 0.52
N ASP A 216 0.13 3.42 0.76
CA ASP A 216 -0.63 2.25 0.33
C ASP A 216 -1.55 2.60 -0.83
N MET A 217 -1.42 1.86 -1.93
CA MET A 217 -2.30 1.92 -3.10
C MET A 217 -3.04 0.60 -3.34
N GLY A 218 -2.82 -0.40 -2.47
CA GLY A 218 -3.38 -1.73 -2.61
C GLY A 218 -4.41 -2.05 -1.53
N SER A 219 -4.27 -3.23 -0.94
CA SER A 219 -5.13 -3.74 0.12
C SER A 219 -4.29 -4.22 1.31
N SER A 220 -3.08 -3.69 1.47
CA SER A 220 -2.13 -4.11 2.50
C SER A 220 -2.43 -3.45 3.84
N ASP A 221 -2.34 -4.18 4.94
CA ASP A 221 -2.31 -3.56 6.26
C ASP A 221 -0.86 -3.20 6.64
N ILE A 222 -0.61 -1.92 6.86
CA ILE A 222 0.69 -1.38 7.21
C ILE A 222 0.66 -0.91 8.66
N THR A 223 1.46 -1.55 9.50
CA THR A 223 1.54 -1.27 10.94
C THR A 223 2.95 -0.85 11.31
N ALA A 224 3.11 0.36 11.83
CA ALA A 224 4.39 0.88 12.27
C ALA A 224 4.36 1.23 13.76
N HIS A 225 4.84 0.31 14.59
CA HIS A 225 5.00 0.49 16.03
C HIS A 225 6.24 1.32 16.37
N VAL A 226 6.26 2.57 15.92
CA VAL A 226 7.46 3.42 15.90
C VAL A 226 7.20 4.81 16.44
N TRP A 227 8.28 5.46 16.86
CA TRP A 227 8.30 6.87 17.22
C TRP A 227 8.90 7.66 16.06
N ALA A 228 8.03 8.30 15.27
CA ALA A 228 8.44 9.13 14.16
C ALA A 228 8.59 10.60 14.58
N LYS A 229 9.64 11.30 14.12
CA LYS A 229 9.66 12.77 14.23
C LYS A 229 8.69 13.38 13.23
N ALA A 230 8.82 13.01 11.96
CA ALA A 230 7.95 13.42 10.86
C ALA A 230 7.31 12.20 10.20
N ALA A 231 6.05 12.32 9.77
CA ALA A 231 5.37 11.29 9.02
C ALA A 231 4.57 11.86 7.84
N HIS A 232 4.68 11.20 6.69
CA HIS A 232 3.88 11.42 5.49
C HIS A 232 3.12 10.13 5.17
N LEU A 233 1.81 10.13 5.40
CA LEU A 233 0.98 8.93 5.32
C LEU A 233 -0.05 9.12 4.22
N ALA A 234 -0.08 8.23 3.24
CA ALA A 234 -1.02 8.27 2.13
C ALA A 234 -1.68 6.91 1.91
N VAL A 235 -3.01 6.86 1.95
CA VAL A 235 -3.79 5.66 1.67
C VAL A 235 -4.73 5.94 0.51
N TYR A 236 -4.52 5.24 -0.59
CA TYR A 236 -5.34 5.30 -1.81
C TYR A 236 -6.16 4.02 -2.03
N GLY A 237 -5.89 3.00 -1.22
CA GLY A 237 -6.44 1.66 -1.34
C GLY A 237 -7.54 1.32 -0.33
N SER A 238 -7.71 0.02 -0.11
CA SER A 238 -8.61 -0.51 0.92
C SER A 238 -7.88 -0.95 2.20
N GLY A 239 -6.55 -0.92 2.20
CA GLY A 239 -5.72 -1.32 3.33
C GLY A 239 -5.68 -0.28 4.44
N ASN A 240 -5.25 -0.69 5.63
CA ASN A 240 -5.16 0.18 6.80
C ASN A 240 -3.72 0.58 7.09
N VAL A 241 -3.49 1.84 7.46
CA VAL A 241 -2.20 2.32 7.94
C VAL A 241 -2.32 2.71 9.41
N THR A 242 -1.54 2.09 10.28
CA THR A 242 -1.46 2.41 11.70
C THR A 242 -0.04 2.81 12.09
N VAL A 243 0.09 3.90 12.85
CA VAL A 243 1.37 4.41 13.36
C VAL A 243 1.22 4.80 14.83
N ASP A 244 2.09 4.30 15.70
CA ASP A 244 1.98 4.56 17.15
C ASP A 244 2.14 6.05 17.48
N ARG A 245 3.24 6.67 17.04
CA ARG A 245 3.55 8.04 17.48
C ARG A 245 4.25 8.88 16.43
N VAL A 246 3.79 10.12 16.28
CA VAL A 246 4.44 11.18 15.50
C VAL A 246 4.61 12.40 16.38
N THR A 247 5.76 13.07 16.37
CA THR A 247 6.06 14.12 17.38
C THR A 247 6.20 15.55 16.84
N LYS A 248 6.53 15.74 15.55
CA LYS A 248 6.73 17.08 14.97
C LYS A 248 5.75 17.41 13.86
N THR A 249 5.75 16.65 12.78
CA THR A 249 4.94 16.96 11.59
C THR A 249 4.27 15.70 11.09
N LEU A 250 2.96 15.77 10.85
CA LEU A 250 2.16 14.68 10.33
C LEU A 250 1.38 15.18 9.13
N SER A 251 1.69 14.66 7.95
CA SER A 251 0.92 14.88 6.73
C SER A 251 0.12 13.62 6.42
N GLN A 252 -1.18 13.77 6.19
CA GLN A 252 -2.08 12.65 5.94
C GLN A 252 -2.92 12.90 4.68
N THR A 253 -2.93 11.91 3.80
CA THR A 253 -3.79 11.85 2.62
C THR A 253 -4.58 10.55 2.66
N HIS A 254 -5.91 10.66 2.57
CA HIS A 254 -6.79 9.49 2.58
C HIS A 254 -7.76 9.55 1.42
N PHE A 255 -7.76 8.51 0.60
CA PHE A 255 -8.56 8.42 -0.61
C PHE A 255 -8.88 6.94 -0.91
N GLY A 256 -9.77 6.34 -0.14
CA GLY A 256 -10.12 4.93 -0.32
C GLY A 256 -11.09 4.47 0.77
N SER A 257 -11.31 3.15 0.85
CA SER A 257 -12.13 2.56 1.93
C SER A 257 -11.32 2.14 3.15
N GLY A 258 -9.99 2.17 3.06
CA GLY A 258 -9.09 1.85 4.17
C GLY A 258 -9.15 2.85 5.32
N ALA A 259 -8.44 2.59 6.41
CA ALA A 259 -8.32 3.51 7.54
C ALA A 259 -6.87 4.01 7.70
N LEU A 260 -6.73 5.23 8.21
CA LEU A 260 -5.44 5.80 8.59
C LEU A 260 -5.53 6.22 10.05
N ASN A 261 -4.80 5.54 10.93
CA ASN A 261 -4.80 5.80 12.36
C ASN A 261 -3.40 6.16 12.85
N VAL A 262 -3.31 7.21 13.67
CA VAL A 262 -2.08 7.58 14.38
C VAL A 262 -2.42 7.69 15.86
N GLU A 263 -1.90 6.80 16.69
CA GLU A 263 -2.36 6.67 18.09
C GLU A 263 -2.02 7.90 18.93
N ALA A 264 -0.84 8.47 18.75
CA ALA A 264 -0.38 9.64 19.48
C ALA A 264 0.33 10.64 18.55
N THR A 265 -0.21 11.85 18.45
CA THR A 265 0.43 12.92 17.67
C THR A 265 1.34 13.82 18.49
N GLY A 266 1.45 13.68 19.81
CA GLY A 266 2.45 14.39 20.62
C GLY A 266 2.49 15.92 20.49
N GLY A 267 1.44 16.57 19.97
CA GLY A 267 1.46 18.00 19.61
C GLY A 267 2.03 18.33 18.22
N ALA A 268 2.22 17.33 17.37
CA ALA A 268 2.67 17.46 15.99
C ALA A 268 1.73 18.38 15.19
N HIS A 269 2.32 19.14 14.27
CA HIS A 269 1.56 19.88 13.28
C HIS A 269 0.94 18.89 12.29
N VAL A 270 -0.39 18.75 12.34
CA VAL A 270 -1.14 17.84 11.49
C VAL A 270 -1.69 18.60 10.28
N GLU A 271 -1.27 18.19 9.10
CA GLU A 271 -1.81 18.65 7.82
C GLU A 271 -2.55 17.48 7.16
N THR A 272 -3.87 17.58 7.08
CA THR A 272 -4.70 16.63 6.34
C THR A 272 -5.04 17.23 4.98
N THR A 273 -4.70 16.53 3.90
CA THR A 273 -5.01 16.95 2.54
C THR A 273 -5.81 15.90 1.80
N ASN A 274 -6.85 16.36 1.10
CA ASN A 274 -7.60 15.52 0.15
C ASN A 274 -7.00 15.59 -1.27
N LYS A 275 -5.88 16.29 -1.43
CA LYS A 275 -5.22 16.44 -2.73
C LYS A 275 -4.40 15.18 -3.01
N VAL A 276 -4.85 14.45 -4.03
CA VAL A 276 -4.13 13.31 -4.58
C VAL A 276 -2.82 13.80 -5.22
N ASP A 277 -1.68 13.24 -4.79
CA ASP A 277 -0.37 13.49 -5.39
C ASP A 277 -0.19 12.61 -6.64
N GLY A 278 -0.77 13.07 -7.74
CA GLY A 278 -0.78 12.34 -9.02
C GLY A 278 0.62 12.06 -9.57
N ASP A 279 1.59 12.94 -9.32
CA ASP A 279 2.96 12.76 -9.81
C ASP A 279 3.64 11.61 -9.08
N ALA A 280 3.47 11.54 -7.76
CA ALA A 280 4.07 10.47 -7.00
C ALA A 280 3.34 9.13 -7.27
N ILE A 281 2.01 9.12 -7.41
CA ILE A 281 1.28 7.90 -7.84
C ILE A 281 1.78 7.44 -9.21
N ALA A 282 1.95 8.35 -10.17
CA ALA A 282 2.46 8.00 -11.50
C ALA A 282 3.86 7.37 -11.41
N ARG A 283 4.74 7.89 -10.55
CA ARG A 283 6.07 7.28 -10.32
C ARG A 283 5.97 5.86 -9.76
N ASP A 284 5.09 5.63 -8.78
CA ASP A 284 4.97 4.33 -8.12
C ASP A 284 4.30 3.29 -9.05
N VAL A 285 3.31 3.69 -9.83
CA VAL A 285 2.68 2.84 -10.86
C VAL A 285 3.66 2.55 -12.00
N LEU A 286 4.44 3.53 -12.45
CA LEU A 286 5.49 3.29 -13.44
C LEU A 286 6.56 2.35 -12.88
N ALA A 287 6.92 2.51 -11.60
CA ALA A 287 7.80 1.59 -10.92
C ALA A 287 7.20 0.19 -10.97
N SER A 288 5.93 -0.01 -10.58
CA SER A 288 5.24 -1.31 -10.57
C SER A 288 5.21 -2.00 -11.94
N LEU A 289 4.85 -1.27 -13.00
CA LEU A 289 4.83 -1.80 -14.37
C LEU A 289 6.22 -2.26 -14.83
N GLY A 290 7.28 -1.60 -14.36
CA GLY A 290 8.66 -2.00 -14.59
C GLY A 290 8.97 -3.43 -14.13
N SER A 291 8.42 -3.94 -13.01
CA SER A 291 8.70 -5.33 -12.58
C SER A 291 8.02 -6.34 -13.46
N HIS A 292 6.80 -6.06 -13.89
CA HIS A 292 6.05 -7.01 -14.71
C HIS A 292 6.72 -7.22 -16.08
N LEU A 293 7.31 -6.17 -16.64
CA LEU A 293 8.07 -6.25 -17.90
C LEU A 293 9.41 -6.96 -17.73
N SER A 294 10.11 -6.78 -16.59
CA SER A 294 11.36 -7.51 -16.32
C SER A 294 11.16 -9.02 -16.10
N ALA A 295 10.01 -9.43 -15.54
CA ALA A 295 9.74 -10.85 -15.27
C ALA A 295 9.33 -11.66 -16.53
N THR A 296 8.88 -11.02 -17.61
CA THR A 296 8.35 -11.73 -18.79
C THR A 296 9.30 -11.86 -19.98
N GLU A 297 10.49 -11.24 -19.95
CA GLU A 297 11.49 -11.33 -21.05
C GLU A 297 12.82 -12.03 -20.67
N ALA A 298 12.95 -12.60 -19.47
CA ALA A 298 14.23 -13.19 -19.02
C ALA A 298 14.53 -14.62 -19.53
N ASN A 299 13.61 -15.29 -20.26
CA ASN A 299 13.77 -16.70 -20.64
C ASN A 299 14.24 -16.96 -22.08
N HIS A 300 14.75 -15.98 -22.85
CA HIS A 300 15.31 -16.36 -24.16
C HIS A 300 16.48 -15.58 -24.77
N LEU A 301 17.05 -14.56 -24.14
CA LEU A 301 18.25 -13.89 -24.66
C LEU A 301 19.18 -13.49 -23.51
N GLY A 302 20.42 -13.96 -23.57
CA GLY A 302 21.43 -13.75 -22.54
C GLY A 302 21.75 -12.28 -22.26
N ASN A 303 22.00 -12.02 -20.97
CA ASN A 303 22.78 -10.96 -20.34
C ASN A 303 23.02 -9.66 -21.14
N VAL A 304 22.33 -8.57 -20.74
CA VAL A 304 22.95 -7.23 -20.60
C VAL A 304 22.30 -6.47 -19.42
N PRO A 305 23.08 -5.87 -18.49
CA PRO A 305 22.57 -5.00 -17.43
C PRO A 305 22.22 -3.60 -17.94
N ILE A 306 21.21 -2.98 -17.33
CA ILE A 306 20.80 -1.59 -17.62
C ILE A 306 21.75 -0.64 -16.88
N LEU A 307 22.72 -0.10 -17.63
CA LEU A 307 23.36 1.17 -17.33
C LEU A 307 23.44 1.95 -18.64
N LEU A 308 22.97 3.20 -18.61
CA LEU A 308 23.10 4.13 -19.73
C LEU A 308 24.59 4.32 -20.05
N ASN A 309 25.09 3.57 -21.02
CA ASN A 309 26.27 3.94 -21.76
C ASN A 309 26.08 3.59 -23.23
N THR A 310 26.03 4.63 -24.04
CA THR A 310 25.98 4.57 -25.49
C THR A 310 27.29 3.98 -26.02
N HIS A 311 27.28 2.77 -26.57
CA HIS A 311 28.02 2.42 -27.80
C HIS A 311 27.68 1.00 -28.34
N SER A 312 27.34 0.96 -29.63
CA SER A 312 27.17 -0.20 -30.55
C SER A 312 26.12 -1.26 -30.17
N SER A 313 25.00 -1.43 -30.89
CA SER A 313 24.90 -1.77 -32.33
C SER A 313 23.82 -0.95 -33.07
N HIS A 314 24.14 -0.51 -34.28
CA HIS A 314 23.64 0.75 -34.87
C HIS A 314 22.33 0.71 -35.68
N HIS A 315 21.57 -0.38 -35.73
CA HIS A 315 20.37 -0.43 -36.60
C HIS A 315 19.01 -0.60 -35.91
N HIS A 316 18.93 -1.15 -34.69
CA HIS A 316 17.62 -1.36 -34.02
C HIS A 316 17.30 -0.34 -32.92
N SER A 317 18.30 0.29 -32.31
CA SER A 317 18.10 1.30 -31.26
C SER A 317 17.52 2.61 -31.80
N LEU A 318 18.00 3.05 -32.97
CA LEU A 318 17.50 4.27 -33.61
C LEU A 318 16.04 4.15 -34.03
N MET A 319 15.62 2.98 -34.53
CA MET A 319 14.23 2.71 -34.89
C MET A 319 13.29 2.74 -33.68
N ARG A 320 13.68 2.12 -32.55
CA ARG A 320 12.88 2.20 -31.32
C ARG A 320 12.76 3.64 -30.83
N LEU A 321 13.84 4.42 -30.85
CA LEU A 321 13.83 5.81 -30.42
C LEU A 321 12.95 6.68 -31.34
N ILE A 322 13.02 6.47 -32.66
CA ILE A 322 12.14 7.14 -33.63
C ILE A 322 10.68 6.77 -33.40
N ILE A 323 10.36 5.49 -33.21
CA ILE A 323 8.98 5.04 -32.94
C ILE A 323 8.44 5.67 -31.66
N THR A 324 9.23 5.67 -30.58
CA THR A 324 8.83 6.29 -29.31
C THR A 324 8.60 7.80 -29.46
N LEU A 325 9.48 8.51 -30.16
CA LEU A 325 9.30 9.94 -30.45
C LEU A 325 8.08 10.22 -31.33
N VAL A 326 7.78 9.34 -32.29
CA VAL A 326 6.58 9.44 -33.14
C VAL A 326 5.32 9.22 -32.30
N ILE A 327 5.30 8.22 -31.41
CA ILE A 327 4.16 7.95 -30.52
C ILE A 327 3.92 9.15 -29.58
N ILE A 328 4.98 9.66 -28.94
CA ILE A 328 4.90 10.85 -28.08
C ILE A 328 4.39 12.05 -28.89
N GLY A 329 4.93 12.28 -30.09
CA GLY A 329 4.49 13.34 -30.99
C GLY A 329 3.01 13.22 -31.39
N LEU A 330 2.52 12.00 -31.65
CA LEU A 330 1.10 11.75 -31.95
C LEU A 330 0.20 11.99 -30.75
N ILE A 331 0.62 11.57 -29.55
CA ILE A 331 -0.10 11.82 -28.29
C ILE A 331 -0.18 13.34 -28.04
N LEU A 332 0.94 14.06 -28.14
CA LEU A 332 0.99 15.52 -27.96
C LEU A 332 0.16 16.26 -29.02
N ARG A 333 0.23 15.85 -30.29
CA ARG A 333 -0.56 16.45 -31.38
C ARG A 333 -2.06 16.21 -31.18
N ARG A 334 -2.43 15.05 -30.63
CA ARG A 334 -3.84 14.72 -30.32
C ARG A 334 -4.33 15.48 -29.09
N ALA A 335 -3.51 15.60 -28.06
CA ALA A 335 -3.80 16.42 -26.88
C ALA A 335 -3.97 17.90 -27.22
N ARG A 336 -3.12 18.44 -28.13
CA ARG A 336 -3.23 19.82 -28.63
C ARG A 336 -4.51 20.05 -29.42
N ARG A 337 -4.85 19.14 -30.36
CA ARG A 337 -6.13 19.19 -31.09
C ARG A 337 -7.35 19.05 -30.19
N TYR A 338 -7.25 18.27 -29.10
CA TYR A 338 -8.32 18.16 -28.12
C TYR A 338 -8.50 19.47 -27.36
N ARG A 339 -7.40 20.07 -26.86
CA ARG A 339 -7.42 21.37 -26.17
C ARG A 339 -7.98 22.49 -27.03
N GLU A 340 -7.63 22.53 -28.32
CA GLU A 340 -8.16 23.51 -29.28
C GLU A 340 -9.67 23.36 -29.51
N ARG A 341 -10.23 22.15 -29.38
CA ARG A 341 -11.66 21.89 -29.59
C ARG A 341 -12.51 22.10 -28.34
N THR A 342 -11.99 21.75 -27.16
CA THR A 342 -12.79 21.71 -25.92
C THR A 342 -12.42 22.81 -24.92
N GLY A 343 -11.29 23.51 -25.12
CA GLY A 343 -10.78 24.49 -24.17
C GLY A 343 -10.22 23.89 -22.87
N GLN A 344 -10.25 22.56 -22.71
CA GLN A 344 -9.85 21.86 -21.49
C GLN A 344 -8.56 21.04 -21.68
N SER A 345 -7.83 20.79 -20.59
CA SER A 345 -6.62 19.97 -20.60
C SER A 345 -6.95 18.48 -20.73
N PHE A 346 -6.43 17.82 -21.75
CA PHE A 346 -6.62 16.40 -22.05
C PHE A 346 -6.33 15.46 -20.86
N PHE A 347 -5.33 15.77 -20.03
CA PHE A 347 -4.88 14.87 -18.95
C PHE A 347 -5.74 14.92 -17.69
N ALA A 348 -6.35 16.06 -17.34
CA ALA A 348 -7.16 16.17 -16.13
C ALA A 348 -8.43 15.31 -16.20
N ASN A 349 -9.09 15.31 -17.35
CA ASN A 349 -10.28 14.49 -17.56
C ASN A 349 -9.90 13.03 -17.79
N LEU A 350 -8.78 12.71 -18.45
CA LEU A 350 -8.37 11.32 -18.67
C LEU A 350 -8.16 10.56 -17.35
N TRP A 351 -7.54 11.16 -16.35
CA TRP A 351 -7.33 10.53 -15.04
C TRP A 351 -8.62 10.45 -14.21
N THR A 352 -9.47 11.47 -14.30
CA THR A 352 -10.78 11.46 -13.64
C THR A 352 -11.70 10.39 -14.27
N ASP A 353 -11.74 10.32 -15.60
CA ASP A 353 -12.54 9.33 -16.36
C ASP A 353 -11.97 7.91 -16.18
N ALA A 354 -10.64 7.75 -16.11
CA ALA A 354 -10.01 6.46 -15.87
C ALA A 354 -10.23 5.97 -14.43
N SER A 355 -10.16 6.86 -13.44
CA SER A 355 -10.43 6.52 -12.04
C SER A 355 -11.92 6.25 -11.81
N GLU A 356 -12.83 7.00 -12.43
CA GLU A 356 -14.27 6.74 -12.38
C GLU A 356 -14.61 5.41 -13.09
N GLY A 357 -13.96 5.13 -14.23
CA GLY A 357 -14.04 3.86 -14.93
C GLY A 357 -13.56 2.68 -14.08
N TYR A 358 -12.39 2.80 -13.45
CA TYR A 358 -11.85 1.79 -12.54
C TYR A 358 -12.75 1.57 -11.32
N ALA A 359 -13.22 2.65 -10.67
CA ALA A 359 -14.12 2.55 -9.53
C ALA A 359 -15.47 1.91 -9.92
N SER A 360 -15.99 2.18 -11.12
CA SER A 360 -17.21 1.54 -11.63
C SER A 360 -16.99 0.04 -11.89
N PHE A 361 -15.82 -0.34 -12.41
CA PHE A 361 -15.43 -1.73 -12.60
C PHE A 361 -15.34 -2.48 -11.27
N VAL A 362 -14.66 -1.93 -10.27
CA VAL A 362 -14.52 -2.54 -8.94
C VAL A 362 -15.89 -2.76 -8.29
N ARG A 363 -16.78 -1.75 -8.32
CA ARG A 363 -18.15 -1.89 -7.78
C ARG A 363 -18.95 -2.99 -8.46
N ASN A 364 -18.86 -3.08 -9.78
CA ASN A 364 -19.59 -4.09 -10.57
C ASN A 364 -19.02 -5.50 -10.35
N TRP A 365 -17.69 -5.61 -10.24
CA TRP A 365 -17.01 -6.85 -9.91
C TRP A 365 -17.39 -7.34 -8.51
N GLU A 366 -17.38 -6.47 -7.50
CA GLU A 366 -17.79 -6.81 -6.14
C GLU A 366 -19.26 -7.24 -6.04
N ALA A 367 -20.17 -6.54 -6.72
CA ALA A 367 -21.59 -6.90 -6.74
C ALA A 367 -21.80 -8.33 -7.27
N ARG A 368 -21.10 -8.68 -8.35
CA ARG A 368 -21.17 -10.00 -8.97
C ARG A 368 -20.47 -11.09 -8.14
N MET A 369 -19.43 -10.73 -7.37
CA MET A 369 -18.80 -11.65 -6.42
C MET A 369 -19.68 -11.88 -5.18
N ARG A 370 -20.46 -10.88 -4.73
CA ARG A 370 -21.49 -11.08 -3.68
C ARG A 370 -22.61 -12.00 -4.15
N GLU A 371 -23.07 -11.84 -5.39
CA GLU A 371 -24.11 -12.68 -6.00
C GLU A 371 -23.66 -14.15 -6.07
N ARG A 372 -22.43 -14.42 -6.51
CA ARG A 372 -21.86 -15.78 -6.52
C ARG A 372 -21.60 -16.38 -5.14
N ARG A 373 -21.26 -15.56 -4.13
CA ARG A 373 -21.18 -16.04 -2.73
C ARG A 373 -22.56 -16.39 -2.16
N GLY A 374 -23.62 -15.75 -2.66
CA GLY A 374 -25.00 -16.07 -2.30
C GLY A 374 -25.53 -17.35 -2.95
N GLU A 375 -25.09 -17.68 -4.16
CA GLU A 375 -25.58 -18.85 -4.92
C GLU A 375 -24.87 -20.18 -4.58
N GLY A 376 -23.79 -20.15 -3.79
CA GLY A 376 -22.91 -21.30 -3.56
C GLY A 376 -23.04 -22.03 -2.22
N ALA A 377 -24.18 -21.98 -1.53
CA ALA A 377 -24.31 -22.63 -0.22
C ALA A 377 -24.41 -24.17 -0.26
N HIS A 378 -24.56 -24.81 -1.42
CA HIS A 378 -24.71 -26.27 -1.48
C HIS A 378 -24.08 -26.90 -2.73
N THR A 379 -22.75 -27.00 -2.81
CA THR A 379 -22.08 -28.14 -3.46
C THR A 379 -20.61 -28.23 -3.00
N THR A 380 -20.23 -29.39 -2.48
CA THR A 380 -18.84 -29.77 -2.21
C THR A 380 -18.23 -30.39 -3.48
N VAL A 381 -17.50 -29.61 -4.28
CA VAL A 381 -16.60 -30.15 -5.32
C VAL A 381 -15.33 -29.30 -5.40
N GLU A 382 -14.22 -30.04 -5.46
CA GLU A 382 -12.78 -29.76 -5.58
C GLU A 382 -12.36 -28.61 -6.53
N PRO A 383 -11.23 -27.89 -6.27
CA PRO A 383 -10.90 -26.64 -6.94
C PRO A 383 -10.20 -26.83 -8.32
N PRO A 384 -10.57 -26.07 -9.38
CA PRO A 384 -9.88 -26.11 -10.66
C PRO A 384 -8.89 -24.94 -10.81
N HIS A 385 -7.59 -25.23 -10.79
CA HIS A 385 -6.50 -24.25 -10.92
C HIS A 385 -6.19 -23.79 -12.38
N ILE A 386 -7.01 -24.17 -13.37
CA ILE A 386 -6.68 -23.96 -14.81
C ILE A 386 -7.54 -22.87 -15.49
N HIS A 387 -8.38 -22.12 -14.77
CA HIS A 387 -9.30 -21.14 -15.39
C HIS A 387 -8.87 -19.66 -15.39
N TYR A 388 -7.66 -19.30 -14.94
CA TYR A 388 -7.30 -17.89 -14.77
C TYR A 388 -6.82 -17.18 -16.05
N THR A 389 -6.13 -17.87 -16.97
CA THR A 389 -5.52 -17.20 -18.14
C THR A 389 -6.51 -16.88 -19.24
N ARG A 390 -7.46 -17.78 -19.53
CA ARG A 390 -8.54 -17.52 -20.52
C ARG A 390 -9.49 -16.40 -20.03
N ARG A 391 -9.70 -16.34 -18.71
CA ARG A 391 -10.60 -15.40 -18.06
C ARG A 391 -10.04 -13.98 -17.98
N ALA A 392 -8.71 -13.83 -17.90
CA ALA A 392 -8.06 -12.52 -17.97
C ALA A 392 -8.18 -11.87 -19.36
N VAL A 393 -8.19 -12.68 -20.43
CA VAL A 393 -8.41 -12.22 -21.80
C VAL A 393 -9.86 -11.76 -21.99
N ASP A 394 -10.83 -12.56 -21.52
CA ASP A 394 -12.25 -12.17 -21.55
C ASP A 394 -12.51 -10.88 -20.74
N LEU A 395 -11.84 -10.74 -19.58
CA LEU A 395 -11.91 -9.55 -18.73
C LEU A 395 -11.33 -8.31 -19.43
N TYR A 396 -10.20 -8.47 -20.15
CA TYR A 396 -9.60 -7.38 -20.92
C TYR A 396 -10.48 -6.95 -22.09
N GLU A 397 -11.06 -7.90 -22.82
CA GLU A 397 -12.02 -7.60 -23.90
C GLU A 397 -13.25 -6.86 -23.37
N GLU A 398 -13.77 -7.24 -22.20
CA GLU A 398 -14.92 -6.61 -21.55
C GLU A 398 -14.60 -5.18 -21.06
N VAL A 399 -13.41 -4.95 -20.48
CA VAL A 399 -12.94 -3.61 -20.10
C VAL A 399 -12.82 -2.71 -21.33
N VAL A 400 -12.25 -3.22 -22.42
CA VAL A 400 -12.16 -2.48 -23.70
C VAL A 400 -13.55 -2.18 -24.26
N HIS A 401 -14.49 -3.12 -24.15
CA HIS A 401 -15.86 -2.92 -24.62
C HIS A 401 -16.60 -1.86 -23.82
N THR A 402 -16.47 -1.88 -22.49
CA THR A 402 -17.11 -0.93 -21.57
C THR A 402 -16.52 0.48 -21.73
N ALA A 403 -15.20 0.58 -21.91
CA ALA A 403 -14.52 1.86 -22.20
C ALA A 403 -14.97 2.46 -23.55
N ARG A 404 -15.19 1.61 -24.57
CA ARG A 404 -15.75 2.07 -25.86
C ARG A 404 -17.18 2.57 -25.72
N GLU A 405 -18.02 1.88 -24.95
CA GLU A 405 -19.41 2.27 -24.71
C GLU A 405 -19.50 3.60 -23.93
N GLN A 406 -18.70 3.77 -22.88
CA GLN A 406 -18.62 5.03 -22.12
C GLN A 406 -18.14 6.19 -23.01
N LYS A 407 -17.14 5.95 -23.86
CA LYS A 407 -16.69 6.95 -24.84
C LYS A 407 -17.77 7.33 -25.84
N GLN A 408 -18.60 6.39 -26.28
CA GLN A 408 -19.74 6.67 -27.16
C GLN A 408 -20.82 7.49 -26.44
N ARG A 409 -21.12 7.15 -25.18
CA ARG A 409 -22.05 7.92 -24.33
C ARG A 409 -21.55 9.34 -24.04
N HIS A 410 -20.24 9.52 -23.89
CA HIS A 410 -19.65 10.85 -23.74
C HIS A 410 -19.66 11.64 -25.06
N ALA A 411 -19.39 10.99 -26.19
CA ALA A 411 -19.47 11.62 -27.51
C ALA A 411 -20.89 12.10 -27.84
N SER A 412 -21.93 11.35 -27.45
CA SER A 412 -23.33 11.76 -27.61
C SER A 412 -23.77 12.85 -26.64
N ARG A 413 -23.11 13.01 -25.48
CA ARG A 413 -23.34 14.13 -24.56
C ARG A 413 -22.64 15.42 -24.99
N VAL A 414 -21.47 15.33 -25.63
CA VAL A 414 -20.62 16.50 -25.97
C VAL A 414 -20.92 17.08 -27.35
N HIS A 415 -21.56 16.33 -28.26
CA HIS A 415 -22.04 16.86 -29.53
C HIS A 415 -23.56 16.80 -29.63
N PRO A 416 -24.19 17.98 -29.51
CA PRO A 416 -25.29 18.43 -30.31
C PRO A 416 -25.27 18.04 -31.77
N SER A 417 -25.46 16.79 -32.20
CA SER A 417 -25.65 16.57 -33.64
C SER A 417 -26.86 17.40 -34.06
N ALA A 418 -26.61 18.45 -34.85
CA ALA A 418 -27.65 19.25 -35.48
C ALA A 418 -28.61 18.28 -36.18
N PRO A 419 -29.92 18.34 -35.91
CA PRO A 419 -30.83 17.34 -36.42
C PRO A 419 -31.02 17.56 -37.92
N ASP A 420 -30.67 16.56 -38.72
CA ASP A 420 -31.45 16.29 -39.92
C ASP A 420 -32.88 16.05 -39.46
N ALA A 421 -33.75 16.96 -39.87
CA ALA A 421 -35.14 17.04 -39.44
C ALA A 421 -35.92 15.83 -39.94
N VAL A 422 -35.88 14.72 -39.19
CA VAL A 422 -37.02 13.82 -39.12
C VAL A 422 -38.02 14.51 -38.22
N SER A 423 -39.08 15.04 -38.83
CA SER A 423 -40.22 15.65 -38.17
C SER A 423 -40.94 14.61 -37.31
N LEU A 424 -40.43 14.39 -36.08
CA LEU A 424 -41.14 13.68 -35.05
C LEU A 424 -42.46 14.41 -34.81
N SER A 425 -43.57 13.69 -35.01
CA SER A 425 -44.90 14.27 -34.87
C SER A 425 -45.04 14.90 -33.47
N PRO A 426 -45.74 16.05 -33.33
CA PRO A 426 -45.92 16.70 -32.03
C PRO A 426 -46.53 15.78 -30.96
N ALA A 427 -47.25 14.73 -31.39
CA ALA A 427 -47.78 13.69 -30.53
C ALA A 427 -46.66 12.85 -29.88
N LEU A 428 -45.61 12.49 -30.62
CA LEU A 428 -44.49 11.69 -30.14
C LEU A 428 -43.60 12.48 -29.16
N ILE A 429 -43.42 13.78 -29.41
CA ILE A 429 -42.72 14.69 -28.48
C ILE A 429 -43.50 14.78 -27.17
N ARG A 430 -44.83 14.98 -27.23
CA ARG A 430 -45.68 15.00 -26.01
C ARG A 430 -45.69 13.66 -25.28
N LEU A 431 -45.61 12.55 -25.99
CA LEU A 431 -45.58 11.21 -25.39
C LEU A 431 -44.25 10.97 -24.68
N ASN A 432 -43.13 11.34 -25.31
CA ASN A 432 -41.80 11.24 -24.72
C ASN A 432 -41.68 12.14 -23.47
N GLU A 433 -42.23 13.35 -23.52
CA GLU A 433 -42.25 14.25 -22.37
C GLU A 433 -43.15 13.75 -21.23
N ARG A 434 -44.22 13.03 -21.54
CA ARG A 434 -45.05 12.33 -20.54
C ARG A 434 -44.32 11.13 -19.93
N LEU A 435 -43.60 10.35 -20.73
CA LEU A 435 -42.79 9.22 -20.25
C LEU A 435 -41.66 9.70 -19.33
N ALA A 436 -40.92 10.74 -19.72
CA ALA A 436 -39.87 11.32 -18.91
C ALA A 436 -40.38 11.86 -17.56
N ARG A 437 -41.63 12.35 -17.51
CA ARG A 437 -42.27 12.76 -16.24
C ARG A 437 -42.76 11.59 -15.38
N LEU A 438 -42.95 10.40 -15.95
CA LEU A 438 -43.36 9.20 -15.21
C LEU A 438 -42.16 8.43 -14.64
N GLU A 439 -40.97 8.58 -15.23
CA GLU A 439 -39.75 7.88 -14.83
C GLU A 439 -39.38 8.07 -13.33
N PRO A 440 -39.40 9.30 -12.75
CA PRO A 440 -39.10 9.49 -11.32
C PRO A 440 -40.19 8.96 -10.37
N ARG A 441 -41.39 8.68 -10.89
CA ARG A 441 -42.48 8.07 -10.12
C ARG A 441 -42.36 6.55 -10.13
N LEU A 442 -41.99 5.97 -11.28
CA LEU A 442 -41.69 4.55 -11.41
C LEU A 442 -40.49 4.16 -10.54
N ALA A 443 -39.41 4.94 -10.54
CA ALA A 443 -38.25 4.69 -9.68
C ALA A 443 -38.60 4.70 -8.19
N ARG A 444 -39.47 5.62 -7.74
CA ARG A 444 -39.96 5.64 -6.36
C ARG A 444 -40.86 4.43 -6.04
N MET A 445 -41.73 4.03 -6.96
CA MET A 445 -42.54 2.82 -6.77
C MET A 445 -41.67 1.56 -6.69
N GLU A 446 -40.63 1.45 -7.52
CA GLU A 446 -39.71 0.32 -7.50
C GLU A 446 -38.94 0.26 -6.17
N GLN A 447 -38.51 1.40 -5.64
CA GLN A 447 -37.89 1.49 -4.32
C GLN A 447 -38.86 1.08 -3.19
N PHE A 448 -40.14 1.41 -3.28
CA PHE A 448 -41.14 0.97 -2.30
C PHE A 448 -41.43 -0.54 -2.41
N VAL A 449 -41.57 -1.08 -3.62
CA VAL A 449 -41.87 -2.51 -3.84
C VAL A 449 -40.69 -3.41 -3.45
N THR A 450 -39.46 -2.91 -3.58
CA THR A 450 -38.24 -3.64 -3.17
C THR A 450 -37.82 -3.35 -1.73
N SER A 451 -38.53 -2.50 -1.01
CA SER A 451 -38.22 -2.19 0.39
C SER A 451 -38.49 -3.38 1.31
N PRO A 452 -37.68 -3.57 2.38
CA PRO A 452 -37.91 -4.61 3.39
C PRO A 452 -39.31 -4.55 4.01
N ASP A 453 -39.84 -3.34 4.20
CA ASP A 453 -41.16 -3.11 4.80
C ASP A 453 -42.29 -3.67 3.93
N PHE A 454 -42.19 -3.55 2.60
CA PHE A 454 -43.18 -4.13 1.69
C PHE A 454 -43.12 -5.66 1.66
N ALA A 455 -41.93 -6.24 1.81
CA ALA A 455 -41.76 -7.70 1.91
C ALA A 455 -42.40 -8.25 3.21
N LEU A 456 -42.24 -7.54 4.33
CA LEU A 456 -42.86 -7.90 5.61
C LEU A 456 -44.39 -7.80 5.56
N GLU A 457 -44.94 -6.72 5.00
CA GLU A 457 -46.39 -6.54 4.84
C GLU A 457 -47.02 -7.68 4.00
N ARG A 458 -46.30 -8.14 2.97
CA ARG A 458 -46.75 -9.27 2.14
C ARG A 458 -46.74 -10.59 2.91
N GLN A 459 -45.72 -10.84 3.72
CA GLN A 459 -45.65 -12.00 4.60
C GLN A 459 -46.78 -12.00 5.64
N PHE A 460 -47.10 -10.84 6.23
CA PHE A 460 -48.22 -10.73 7.17
C PHE A 460 -49.57 -11.04 6.50
N ARG A 461 -49.82 -10.54 5.29
CA ARG A 461 -51.05 -10.86 4.55
C ARG A 461 -51.16 -12.33 4.14
N ASP A 462 -50.05 -12.97 3.80
CA ASP A 462 -50.05 -14.40 3.47
C ASP A 462 -50.28 -15.27 4.73
N LEU A 463 -49.81 -14.81 5.90
CA LEU A 463 -50.13 -15.43 7.19
C LEU A 463 -51.62 -15.25 7.56
N GLU A 464 -52.21 -14.07 7.36
CA GLU A 464 -53.64 -13.84 7.59
C GLU A 464 -54.56 -14.66 6.68
N ARG A 465 -54.09 -15.04 5.48
CA ARG A 465 -54.86 -15.89 4.55
C ARG A 465 -54.74 -17.38 4.84
N SER A 466 -53.74 -17.79 5.61
CA SER A 466 -53.47 -19.20 5.93
C SER A 466 -53.97 -19.61 7.32
N ALA A 467 -54.36 -18.64 8.16
CA ALA A 467 -55.17 -18.83 9.36
C ALA A 467 -56.67 -18.80 9.00
#